data_AF-A0A533U339-F1
#
_entry.id   AF-A0A533U339-F1
#
_cell.length_a   1.000
_cell.length_b   1.000
_cell.length_c   1.000
_cell.angle_alpha   90.00
_cell.angle_beta   90.00
_cell.angle_gamma   90.00
#
_symmetry.space_group_name_H-M   'P 1'
#
loop_
_entity.id
_entity.type
_entity.pdbx_description
1 polymer ?
#
loop_
_entity_poly.entity_id
_entity_poly.type
_entity_poly.pdbx_seq_one_letter_code
_entity_poly.pdbx_strand_id
1 'polypeptide(L)'
;MRDHTPDFKMHELSNENKALIRHTVQQLFEKLTSDCRLTSDTLLEFWVDLPGIKRSRGTFRGGFLMPDSFIYLTDYFQTDVACSLTPGAAYADGGSYLEKVWDDLLDELYYQIEIFTSPVSSSKGVMLELWAGNRQRPEGEWIYAVDRKIELV
;
A
#
# COMPACT_ATOMS: atom_id res chain seq x y z
N MET A 1 25.28 2.71 -29.05
CA MET A 1 24.55 2.95 -27.78
C MET A 1 24.18 1.58 -27.27
N ARG A 2 24.85 1.05 -26.23
CA ARG A 2 24.43 -0.22 -25.64
C ARG A 2 23.13 0.06 -24.89
N ASP A 3 22.09 -0.65 -25.25
CA ASP A 3 20.82 -0.66 -24.55
C ASP A 3 21.11 -1.20 -23.14
N HIS A 4 21.29 -0.28 -22.20
CA HIS A 4 21.51 -0.60 -20.78
C HIS A 4 20.18 -0.66 -20.04
N THR A 5 19.08 -0.91 -20.75
CA THR A 5 17.81 -1.23 -20.12
C THR A 5 18.03 -2.53 -19.36
N PRO A 6 18.03 -2.52 -18.00
CA PRO A 6 18.08 -3.76 -17.25
C PRO A 6 16.88 -4.59 -17.70
N ASP A 7 17.04 -5.91 -17.84
CA ASP A 7 15.92 -6.82 -18.10
C ASP A 7 14.93 -6.73 -16.91
N PHE A 8 14.02 -5.77 -16.97
CA PHE A 8 12.93 -5.65 -16.02
C PHE A 8 11.95 -6.76 -16.32
N LYS A 9 12.02 -7.82 -15.52
CA LYS A 9 11.06 -8.91 -15.56
C LYS A 9 10.12 -8.75 -14.39
N MET A 10 8.88 -8.37 -14.68
CA MET A 10 7.83 -8.32 -13.67
C MET A 10 7.47 -9.75 -13.27
N HIS A 11 7.45 -9.99 -11.97
CA HIS A 11 7.05 -11.25 -11.38
C HIS A 11 5.73 -11.03 -10.66
N GLU A 12 4.64 -11.56 -11.23
CA GLU A 12 3.32 -11.43 -10.62
C GLU A 12 3.29 -12.10 -9.24
N LEU A 13 2.59 -11.48 -8.29
CA LEU A 13 2.32 -12.07 -7.00
C LEU A 13 1.42 -13.30 -7.18
N SER A 14 1.73 -14.37 -6.45
CA SER A 14 0.84 -15.52 -6.37
C SER A 14 -0.51 -15.14 -5.74
N ASN A 15 -1.54 -15.94 -6.00
CA ASN A 15 -2.86 -15.73 -5.42
C ASN A 15 -2.82 -15.76 -3.89
N GLU A 16 -1.96 -16.60 -3.31
CA GLU A 16 -1.74 -16.67 -1.86
C GLU A 16 -1.20 -15.36 -1.31
N ASN A 17 -0.22 -14.75 -2.00
CA ASN A 17 0.34 -13.47 -1.60
C ASN A 17 -0.65 -12.31 -1.78
N LYS A 18 -1.40 -12.29 -2.89
CA LYS A 18 -2.48 -11.30 -3.10
C LYS A 18 -3.54 -11.40 -1.99
N ALA A 19 -3.97 -12.60 -1.65
CA ALA A 19 -4.93 -12.82 -0.56
C ALA A 19 -4.39 -12.39 0.82
N LEU A 20 -3.12 -12.69 1.12
CA LEU A 20 -2.47 -12.27 2.36
C LEU A 20 -2.39 -10.74 2.46
N ILE A 21 -2.00 -10.07 1.37
CA ILE A 21 -1.94 -8.60 1.30
C ILE A 21 -3.34 -8.01 1.46
N ARG A 22 -4.34 -8.49 0.70
CA ARG A 22 -5.75 -8.04 0.83
C ARG A 22 -6.22 -8.12 2.27
N HIS A 23 -6.07 -9.28 2.90
CA HIS A 23 -6.53 -9.48 4.27
C HIS A 23 -5.82 -8.55 5.25
N THR A 24 -4.51 -8.34 5.06
CA THR A 24 -3.72 -7.45 5.89
C THR A 24 -4.19 -5.99 5.76
N VAL A 25 -4.37 -5.50 4.52
CA VAL A 25 -4.84 -4.12 4.28
C VAL A 25 -6.23 -3.91 4.85
N GLN A 26 -7.15 -4.86 4.64
CA GLN A 26 -8.50 -4.80 5.21
C GLN A 26 -8.45 -4.72 6.74
N GLN A 27 -7.60 -5.50 7.41
CA GLN A 27 -7.41 -5.43 8.87
C GLN A 27 -6.85 -4.09 9.35
N LEU A 28 -5.92 -3.49 8.61
CA LEU A 28 -5.42 -2.14 8.93
C LEU A 28 -6.55 -1.12 8.86
N PHE A 29 -7.41 -1.21 7.85
CA PHE A 29 -8.50 -0.26 7.64
C PHE A 29 -9.65 -0.47 8.63
N GLU A 30 -9.96 -1.72 8.96
CA GLU A 30 -10.89 -2.07 10.04
C GLU A 30 -10.40 -1.47 11.36
N LYS A 31 -9.10 -1.55 11.64
CA LYS A 31 -8.51 -0.97 12.84
C LYS A 31 -8.65 0.56 12.85
N LEU A 32 -8.26 1.24 11.76
CA LEU A 32 -8.41 2.69 11.62
C LEU A 32 -9.87 3.15 11.79
N THR A 33 -10.80 2.40 11.19
CA THR A 33 -12.25 2.64 11.31
C THR A 33 -12.71 2.50 12.76
N SER A 34 -12.31 1.40 13.44
CA SER A 34 -12.67 1.15 14.84
C SER A 34 -12.14 2.22 15.80
N ASP A 35 -11.03 2.86 15.45
CA ASP A 35 -10.42 3.92 16.23
C ASP A 35 -10.95 5.32 15.86
N CYS A 36 -11.90 5.41 14.91
CA CYS A 36 -12.38 6.67 14.33
C CYS A 36 -11.23 7.56 13.79
N ARG A 37 -10.20 6.93 13.22
CA ARG A 37 -9.01 7.58 12.66
C ARG A 37 -8.94 7.53 11.15
N LEU A 38 -9.87 6.84 10.51
CA LEU A 38 -10.02 6.85 9.08
C LEU A 38 -10.58 8.20 8.63
N THR A 39 -9.84 8.92 7.78
CA THR A 39 -10.21 10.25 7.29
C THR A 39 -9.85 10.39 5.81
N SER A 40 -10.20 11.51 5.18
CA SER A 40 -9.74 11.82 3.82
C SER A 40 -8.22 11.77 3.66
N ASP A 41 -7.47 12.22 4.66
CA ASP A 41 -6.02 12.36 4.52
C ASP A 41 -5.26 11.05 4.86
N THR A 42 -6.00 9.93 4.95
CA THR A 42 -5.40 8.64 5.25
C THR A 42 -4.64 8.11 4.02
N LEU A 43 -3.42 7.65 4.28
CA LEU A 43 -2.48 7.06 3.34
C LEU A 43 -2.29 5.58 3.66
N LEU A 44 -2.09 4.79 2.61
CA LEU A 44 -1.53 3.44 2.70
C LEU A 44 -0.12 3.46 2.13
N GLU A 45 0.87 3.07 2.91
CA GLU A 45 2.29 3.08 2.58
C GLU A 45 2.88 1.70 2.72
N PHE A 46 3.93 1.43 1.96
CA PHE A 46 4.68 0.21 2.15
C PHE A 46 6.18 0.34 1.95
N TRP A 47 6.90 -0.59 2.57
CA TRP A 47 8.32 -0.87 2.35
C TRP A 47 8.50 -2.35 2.02
N VAL A 48 9.40 -2.64 1.09
CA VAL A 48 9.79 -3.98 0.65
C VAL A 48 11.23 -4.23 1.05
N ASP A 49 11.42 -5.20 1.93
CA ASP A 49 12.74 -5.73 2.28
C ASP A 49 12.98 -7.03 1.52
N LEU A 50 14.02 -7.04 0.68
CA LEU A 50 14.34 -8.16 -0.20
C LEU A 50 15.46 -9.01 0.43
N PRO A 51 15.30 -10.34 0.49
CA PRO A 51 16.29 -11.20 1.11
C PRO A 51 17.64 -11.09 0.41
N GLY A 52 18.69 -10.78 1.17
CA GLY A 52 20.06 -10.66 0.66
C GLY A 52 20.37 -9.36 -0.08
N ILE A 53 19.40 -8.44 -0.24
CA ILE A 53 19.61 -7.15 -0.90
C ILE A 53 19.47 -6.04 0.14
N LYS A 54 20.60 -5.43 0.52
CA LYS A 54 20.58 -4.23 1.38
C LYS A 54 20.16 -3.02 0.57
N ARG A 55 18.91 -2.57 0.72
CA ARG A 55 18.45 -1.26 0.24
C ARG A 55 18.46 -0.27 1.39
N SER A 56 19.13 0.87 1.20
CA SER A 56 19.00 1.99 2.12
C SER A 56 17.60 2.59 1.96
N ARG A 57 16.82 2.65 3.05
CA ARG A 57 15.56 3.41 3.05
C ARG A 57 15.88 4.87 2.74
N GLY A 58 15.19 5.43 1.76
CA GLY A 58 15.29 6.85 1.47
C GLY A 58 14.85 7.68 2.67
N THR A 59 15.27 8.93 2.73
CA THR A 59 14.72 9.90 3.68
C THR A 59 14.28 11.14 2.95
N PHE A 60 13.15 11.70 3.38
CA PHE A 60 12.70 13.01 2.97
C PHE A 60 13.54 14.13 3.60
N ARG A 61 13.38 15.35 3.09
CA ARG A 61 14.10 16.51 3.62
C ARG A 61 13.60 16.80 5.03
N GLY A 62 14.42 16.50 6.04
CA GLY A 62 14.04 16.57 7.46
C GLY A 62 14.28 15.29 8.23
N GLY A 63 14.69 14.20 7.57
CA GLY A 63 15.11 12.96 8.22
C GLY A 63 14.00 11.90 8.37
N PHE A 64 12.81 12.15 7.82
CA PHE A 64 11.71 11.19 7.82
C PHE A 64 11.93 10.08 6.80
N LEU A 65 11.53 8.85 7.13
CA LEU A 65 11.67 7.71 6.22
C LEU A 65 10.74 7.88 5.01
N MET A 66 11.30 7.68 3.82
CA MET A 66 10.55 7.64 2.58
C MET A 66 10.03 6.21 2.36
N PRO A 67 8.72 6.01 2.11
CA PRO A 67 8.20 4.72 1.69
C PRO A 67 8.71 4.34 0.31
N ASP A 68 8.67 3.05 0.00
CA ASP A 68 8.91 2.61 -1.38
C ASP A 68 7.78 3.11 -2.28
N SER A 69 6.54 3.04 -1.78
CA SER A 69 5.39 3.69 -2.42
C SER A 69 4.25 3.97 -1.43
N PHE A 70 3.28 4.76 -1.88
CA PHE A 70 2.09 5.11 -1.13
C PHE A 70 0.86 5.32 -2.04
N ILE A 71 -0.33 5.14 -1.47
CA ILE A 71 -1.63 5.32 -2.13
C ILE A 71 -2.50 6.20 -1.23
N TYR A 72 -3.15 7.22 -1.80
CA TYR A 72 -4.13 8.04 -1.09
C TYR A 72 -5.48 7.32 -1.06
N LEU A 73 -6.04 7.14 0.13
CA LEU A 73 -7.35 6.47 0.23
C LEU A 73 -8.48 7.29 -0.36
N THR A 74 -8.36 8.61 -0.41
CA THR A 74 -9.33 9.50 -1.06
C THR A 74 -9.53 9.24 -2.54
N ASP A 75 -8.55 8.63 -3.20
CA ASP A 75 -8.67 8.33 -4.63
C ASP A 75 -9.70 7.21 -4.87
N TYR A 76 -9.93 6.38 -3.84
CA TYR A 76 -10.78 5.19 -3.90
C TYR A 76 -12.04 5.33 -3.04
N PHE A 77 -11.89 5.81 -1.82
CA PHE A 77 -12.92 5.81 -0.79
C PHE A 77 -13.21 7.22 -0.28
N GLN A 78 -14.38 7.38 0.31
CA GLN A 78 -14.72 8.50 1.18
C GLN A 78 -15.21 7.96 2.52
N THR A 79 -15.03 8.75 3.58
CA THR A 79 -15.45 8.40 4.93
C THR A 79 -16.79 9.05 5.25
N ASP A 80 -17.75 8.30 5.78
CA ASP A 80 -19.00 8.86 6.25
C ASP A 80 -18.95 9.37 7.70
N VAL A 81 -20.07 9.89 8.21
CA VAL A 81 -20.20 10.40 9.59
C VAL A 81 -20.02 9.29 10.64
N ALA A 82 -20.20 8.02 10.26
CA ALA A 82 -19.99 6.85 11.11
C ALA A 82 -18.55 6.29 11.01
N CYS A 83 -17.63 7.03 10.37
CA CYS A 83 -16.26 6.60 10.09
C CYS A 83 -16.17 5.33 9.20
N SER A 84 -17.23 5.02 8.45
CA SER A 84 -17.26 3.86 7.55
C SER A 84 -16.74 4.23 6.15
N LEU A 85 -16.18 3.24 5.46
CA LEU A 85 -15.73 3.38 4.07
C LEU A 85 -16.91 3.29 3.12
N THR A 86 -17.05 4.31 2.29
CA THR A 86 -17.97 4.30 1.15
C THR A 86 -17.20 4.56 -0.13
N PRO A 87 -17.69 4.11 -1.31
CA PRO A 87 -17.05 4.41 -2.58
C PRO A 87 -16.82 5.91 -2.75
N GLY A 88 -15.63 6.30 -3.21
CA GLY A 88 -15.27 7.69 -3.47
C GLY A 88 -16.07 8.30 -4.62
N ALA A 89 -15.94 9.61 -4.81
CA ALA A 89 -16.74 10.36 -5.78
C ALA A 89 -16.57 9.85 -7.23
N ALA A 90 -15.37 9.36 -7.59
CA ALA A 90 -15.10 8.79 -8.91
C ALA A 90 -15.96 7.54 -9.23
N TYR A 91 -16.52 6.91 -8.21
CA TYR A 91 -17.32 5.69 -8.32
C TYR A 91 -18.84 5.95 -8.24
N ALA A 92 -19.26 7.20 -8.04
CA ALA A 92 -20.66 7.57 -7.77
C ALA A 92 -21.60 7.31 -8.96
N ASP A 93 -21.15 7.52 -10.20
CA ASP A 93 -22.02 7.48 -11.39
C ASP A 93 -22.24 6.06 -11.96
N GLY A 94 -21.49 5.07 -11.47
CA GLY A 94 -21.42 3.73 -12.09
C GLY A 94 -22.20 2.62 -11.39
N GLY A 95 -22.91 2.91 -10.28
CA GLY A 95 -23.48 1.86 -9.42
C GLY A 95 -22.42 0.89 -8.87
N SER A 96 -21.18 1.37 -8.72
CA SER A 96 -20.06 0.53 -8.31
C SER A 96 -20.21 0.12 -6.85
N TYR A 97 -20.14 -1.18 -6.60
CA TYR A 97 -20.17 -1.75 -5.26
C TYR A 97 -18.80 -1.56 -4.56
N LEU A 98 -18.82 -1.51 -3.23
CA LEU A 98 -17.62 -1.36 -2.40
C LEU A 98 -16.51 -2.38 -2.74
N GLU A 99 -16.88 -3.61 -3.10
CA GLU A 99 -15.92 -4.64 -3.53
C GLU A 99 -15.11 -4.24 -4.77
N LYS A 100 -15.72 -3.57 -5.75
CA LYS A 100 -15.01 -3.12 -6.95
C LYS A 100 -13.94 -2.07 -6.60
N VAL A 101 -14.27 -1.16 -5.68
CA VAL A 101 -13.33 -0.13 -5.21
C VAL A 101 -12.15 -0.78 -4.49
N TRP A 102 -12.41 -1.81 -3.69
CA TRP A 102 -11.37 -2.62 -3.07
C TRP A 102 -10.49 -3.31 -4.10
N ASP A 103 -11.09 -3.92 -5.12
CA ASP A 103 -10.35 -4.59 -6.19
C ASP A 103 -9.44 -3.60 -6.93
N ASP A 104 -9.94 -2.41 -7.29
CA ASP A 104 -9.13 -1.38 -7.98
C ASP A 104 -7.95 -0.88 -7.10
N LEU A 105 -8.19 -0.60 -5.81
CA LEU A 105 -7.12 -0.19 -4.88
C LEU A 105 -6.06 -1.30 -4.73
N LEU A 106 -6.52 -2.55 -4.62
CA LEU A 106 -5.63 -3.69 -4.41
C LEU A 106 -4.84 -4.00 -5.68
N ASP A 107 -5.42 -3.86 -6.86
CA ASP A 107 -4.73 -4.04 -8.13
C ASP A 107 -3.59 -3.00 -8.29
N GLU A 108 -3.82 -1.74 -7.92
CA GLU A 108 -2.73 -0.74 -7.87
C GLU A 108 -1.65 -1.17 -6.87
N LEU A 109 -2.03 -1.54 -5.65
CA LEU A 109 -1.09 -1.95 -4.61
C LEU A 109 -0.25 -3.17 -5.05
N TYR A 110 -0.88 -4.19 -5.61
CA TYR A 110 -0.19 -5.37 -6.11
C TYR A 110 0.81 -5.01 -7.19
N TYR A 111 0.39 -4.20 -8.17
CA TYR A 111 1.27 -3.76 -9.24
C TYR A 111 2.49 -3.01 -8.73
N GLN A 112 2.31 -2.10 -7.76
CA GLN A 112 3.42 -1.40 -7.13
C GLN A 112 4.34 -2.37 -6.38
N ILE A 113 3.81 -3.30 -5.59
CA ILE A 113 4.63 -4.32 -4.88
C ILE A 113 5.43 -5.17 -5.88
N GLU A 114 4.80 -5.63 -6.96
CA GLU A 114 5.43 -6.43 -8.02
C GLU A 114 6.62 -5.71 -8.66
N ILE A 115 6.53 -4.39 -8.86
CA ILE A 115 7.64 -3.56 -9.31
C ILE A 115 8.80 -3.61 -8.30
N PHE A 116 8.52 -3.41 -7.01
CA PHE A 116 9.57 -3.36 -5.98
C PHE A 116 10.19 -4.73 -5.68
N THR A 117 9.45 -5.82 -5.92
CA THR A 117 9.93 -7.21 -5.81
C THR A 117 10.57 -7.76 -7.08
N SER A 118 10.46 -7.07 -8.22
CA SER A 118 11.01 -7.53 -9.51
C SER A 118 12.47 -8.00 -9.51
N PRO A 119 13.40 -7.53 -8.64
CA PRO A 119 14.79 -8.02 -8.68
C PRO A 119 14.99 -9.41 -8.08
N VAL A 120 14.00 -9.98 -7.40
CA VAL A 120 14.05 -11.36 -6.90
C VAL A 120 13.12 -12.24 -7.72
N SER A 121 13.59 -13.43 -8.07
CA SER A 121 12.81 -14.40 -8.85
C SER A 121 11.76 -15.14 -8.02
N SER A 122 11.78 -14.98 -6.69
CA SER A 122 10.84 -15.58 -5.75
C SER A 122 10.45 -14.55 -4.69
N SER A 123 9.15 -14.48 -4.40
CA SER A 123 8.58 -13.69 -3.30
C SER A 123 8.95 -14.24 -1.92
N LYS A 124 9.35 -15.50 -1.82
CA LYS A 124 9.60 -16.16 -0.53
C LYS A 124 10.68 -15.44 0.26
N GLY A 125 10.35 -15.04 1.49
CA GLY A 125 11.27 -14.32 2.38
C GLY A 125 11.38 -12.82 2.11
N VAL A 126 10.61 -12.29 1.14
CA VAL A 126 10.39 -10.85 1.02
C VAL A 126 9.52 -10.39 2.18
N MET A 127 9.98 -9.40 2.93
CA MET A 127 9.16 -8.78 3.97
C MET A 127 8.48 -7.54 3.40
N LEU A 128 7.17 -7.48 3.54
CA LEU A 128 6.37 -6.30 3.25
C LEU A 128 5.94 -5.66 4.58
N GLU A 129 6.28 -4.39 4.76
CA GLU A 129 5.86 -3.59 5.90
C GLU A 129 4.81 -2.59 5.41
N LEU A 130 3.56 -2.78 5.83
CA LEU A 130 2.41 -1.95 5.43
C LEU A 130 2.05 -1.01 6.58
N TRP A 131 1.84 0.27 6.26
CA TRP A 131 1.42 1.29 7.20
C TRP A 131 0.18 1.99 6.67
N ALA A 132 -0.85 2.13 7.48
CA ALA A 132 -2.04 2.91 7.14
C ALA A 132 -2.30 3.96 8.21
N GLY A 133 -2.53 5.21 7.81
CA GLY A 133 -2.74 6.28 8.79
C GLY A 133 -2.66 7.67 8.19
N ASN A 134 -2.48 8.66 9.04
CA ASN A 134 -2.50 10.07 8.68
C ASN A 134 -1.16 10.74 9.00
N ARG A 135 -0.61 11.45 8.03
CA ARG A 135 0.49 12.40 8.21
C ARG A 135 0.16 13.69 7.46
N GLN A 136 0.65 14.84 7.95
CA GLN A 136 0.31 16.14 7.34
C GLN A 136 0.76 16.25 5.88
N ARG A 137 1.85 15.54 5.53
CA ARG A 137 2.42 15.40 4.19
C ARG A 137 3.15 14.07 4.12
N PRO A 138 3.44 13.55 2.91
CA PRO A 138 4.36 12.44 2.73
C PRO A 138 5.68 12.57 3.50
N GLU A 139 6.19 13.79 3.62
CA GLU A 139 7.45 14.07 4.31
C GLU A 139 7.30 14.36 5.82
N GLY A 140 6.13 14.10 6.43
CA GLY A 140 5.83 14.48 7.81
C GLY A 140 5.77 13.32 8.80
N GLU A 141 5.68 13.65 10.10
CA GLU A 141 5.41 12.68 11.15
C GLU A 141 4.00 12.10 11.04
N TRP A 142 3.88 10.82 11.40
CA TRP A 142 2.58 10.18 11.60
C TRP A 142 1.86 10.85 12.77
N ILE A 143 0.67 11.39 12.50
CA ILE A 143 -0.27 11.83 13.53
C ILE A 143 -0.90 10.59 14.19
N TYR A 144 -1.23 9.60 13.36
CA TYR A 144 -1.72 8.29 13.76
C TYR A 144 -1.39 7.30 12.66
N ALA A 145 -0.93 6.10 13.01
CA ALA A 145 -0.76 5.01 12.06
C ALA A 145 -0.94 3.67 12.75
N VAL A 146 -1.37 2.70 11.95
CA VAL A 146 -1.32 1.28 12.28
C VAL A 146 -0.45 0.60 11.23
N ASP A 147 0.40 -0.30 11.68
CA ASP A 147 1.31 -1.01 10.82
C ASP A 147 1.17 -2.52 10.95
N ARG A 148 1.56 -3.22 9.89
CA ARG A 148 1.75 -4.67 9.94
C ARG A 148 2.86 -5.08 8.99
N LYS A 149 3.74 -5.93 9.52
CA LYS A 149 4.78 -6.60 8.75
C LYS A 149 4.36 -8.02 8.42
N ILE A 150 4.43 -8.39 7.14
CA ILE A 150 4.13 -9.73 6.63
C ILE A 150 5.30 -10.25 5.81
N GLU A 151 5.47 -11.56 5.78
CA GLU A 151 6.40 -12.24 4.88
C GLU A 151 5.60 -12.82 3.71
N LEU A 152 6.06 -12.57 2.48
CA LEU A 152 5.46 -13.18 1.29
C LEU A 152 5.92 -14.64 1.17
N VAL A 153 5.00 -15.49 0.71
CA VAL A 153 5.17 -16.95 0.60
C VAL A 153 5.59 -17.41 -0.79
#